data_AF-A0A928CVP9-F1
#
_entry.id   AF-A0A928CVP9-F1
#
_cell.length_a   1.000
_cell.length_b   1.000
_cell.length_c   1.000
_cell.angle_alpha   90.00
_cell.angle_beta   90.00
_cell.angle_gamma   90.00
#
_symmetry.space_group_name_H-M   'P 1'
#
loop_
_entity.id
_entity.type
_entity.pdbx_description
1 polymer ?
#
loop_
_entity_poly.entity_id
_entity_poly.type
_entity_poly.pdbx_seq_one_letter_code
_entity_poly.pdbx_strand_id
1 'polypeptide(L)'
;MDKMEHEELVIADLNTLNVFKFVDTKSDGQAELLQAQEYLANQAKSLKALIADCRRPDFRKQWEDSLQTIQKTEYRIVPIEDFYAAERKKMLSDPLKRITEEQYWDALEVLPPLHHERLDGCERFCMREFYTNTYTTQYFRSKEGWFCRMVDYCDRSTWITHDEVRKAG
;
A
#
# COMPACT_ATOMS: atom_id res chain seq x y z
N MET A 1 7.11 -27.90 -10.42
CA MET A 1 7.47 -27.19 -9.17
C MET A 1 6.30 -27.43 -8.25
N ASP A 2 6.49 -28.28 -7.23
CA ASP A 2 5.42 -28.67 -6.33
C ASP A 2 4.85 -27.42 -5.64
N LYS A 3 3.57 -27.14 -5.88
CA LYS A 3 2.79 -26.23 -5.04
C LYS A 3 2.51 -26.97 -3.75
N MET A 4 3.43 -26.89 -2.79
CA MET A 4 3.04 -27.05 -1.40
C MET A 4 2.17 -25.84 -1.05
N GLU A 5 0.86 -25.97 -1.31
CA GLU A 5 -0.19 -25.12 -0.76
C GLU A 5 -0.23 -25.34 0.75
N HIS A 6 0.71 -24.72 1.47
CA HIS A 6 0.41 -24.36 2.84
C HIS A 6 -0.42 -23.09 2.76
N GLU A 7 -1.70 -23.19 3.12
CA GLU A 7 -2.55 -22.04 3.40
C GLU A 7 -1.91 -21.28 4.57
N GLU A 8 -0.94 -20.42 4.25
CA GLU A 8 -0.26 -19.60 5.24
C GLU A 8 -1.28 -18.61 5.82
N LEU A 9 -1.47 -18.68 7.13
CA LEU A 9 -2.38 -17.81 7.85
C LEU A 9 -1.60 -16.67 8.51
N VAL A 10 -2.19 -15.49 8.51
CA VAL A 10 -1.66 -14.31 9.18
C VAL A 10 -2.70 -13.71 10.12
N ILE A 11 -2.23 -13.15 11.22
CA ILE A 11 -3.02 -12.25 12.07
C ILE A 11 -2.89 -10.86 11.47
N ALA A 12 -3.93 -10.37 10.81
CA ALA A 12 -3.88 -9.10 10.09
C ALA A 12 -5.19 -8.31 10.20
N ASP A 13 -5.08 -6.99 10.06
CA ASP A 13 -6.20 -6.10 9.82
C ASP A 13 -6.23 -5.72 8.34
N LEU A 14 -7.29 -6.10 7.64
CA LEU A 14 -7.45 -5.85 6.21
C LEU A 14 -7.82 -4.39 5.90
N ASN A 15 -8.22 -3.60 6.90
CA ASN A 15 -8.56 -2.19 6.68
C ASN A 15 -7.29 -1.31 6.63
N THR A 16 -6.42 -1.48 7.62
CA THR A 16 -5.14 -0.76 7.69
C THR A 16 -4.03 -1.45 6.88
N LEU A 17 -4.24 -2.70 6.46
CA LEU A 17 -3.23 -3.55 5.79
C LEU A 17 -2.01 -3.77 6.68
N ASN A 18 -2.24 -4.12 7.95
CA ASN A 18 -1.18 -4.40 8.91
C ASN A 18 -1.19 -5.88 9.27
N VAL A 19 -0.03 -6.54 9.14
CA VAL A 19 0.22 -7.88 9.64
C VAL A 19 0.84 -7.79 11.03
N PHE A 20 0.14 -8.33 12.02
CA PHE A 20 0.68 -8.48 13.37
C PHE A 20 1.68 -9.63 13.44
N LYS A 21 1.31 -10.81 12.90
CA LYS A 21 2.13 -12.02 12.99
C LYS A 21 1.71 -13.07 11.97
N PHE A 22 2.67 -13.88 11.52
CA PHE A 22 2.42 -15.12 10.78
C PHE A 22 2.08 -16.25 11.76
N VAL A 23 1.08 -17.07 11.42
CA VAL A 23 0.63 -18.19 12.25
C VAL A 23 1.53 -19.39 11.98
N ASP A 24 1.99 -20.06 13.04
CA ASP A 24 2.73 -21.31 12.90
C ASP A 24 1.81 -22.38 12.29
N THR A 25 2.31 -23.11 11.29
CA THR A 25 1.62 -24.23 10.64
C THR A 25 1.06 -25.31 11.59
N LYS A 26 1.53 -25.35 12.85
CA LYS A 26 1.08 -26.27 13.90
C LYS A 26 0.06 -25.66 14.87
N SER A 27 -0.32 -24.40 14.68
CA SER A 27 -1.25 -23.63 15.51
C SER A 27 -2.52 -23.29 14.71
N ASP A 28 -3.63 -23.09 15.42
CA ASP A 28 -4.86 -22.52 14.84
C ASP A 28 -4.86 -20.98 14.88
N GLY A 29 -3.81 -20.36 15.45
CA GLY A 29 -3.61 -18.92 15.53
C GLY A 29 -4.43 -18.20 16.61
N GLN A 30 -5.24 -18.90 17.41
CA GLN A 30 -6.13 -18.25 18.39
C GLN A 30 -5.35 -17.56 19.52
N ALA A 31 -4.27 -18.18 19.99
CA ALA A 31 -3.40 -17.59 21.01
C ALA A 31 -2.70 -16.33 20.48
N GLU A 32 -2.25 -16.35 19.22
CA GLU A 32 -1.65 -15.18 18.55
C GLU A 32 -2.68 -14.07 18.31
N LEU A 33 -3.91 -14.41 17.95
CA LEU A 33 -4.99 -13.44 17.80
C LEU A 33 -5.29 -12.74 19.14
N LEU A 34 -5.37 -13.50 20.23
CA LEU A 34 -5.56 -12.94 21.56
C LEU A 34 -4.41 -11.98 21.94
N GLN A 35 -3.17 -12.36 21.66
CA GLN A 35 -2.01 -11.48 21.86
C GLN A 35 -2.12 -10.17 21.05
N ALA A 36 -2.59 -10.24 19.81
CA ALA A 36 -2.79 -9.05 18.97
C ALA A 36 -3.87 -8.11 19.55
N GLN A 37 -4.96 -8.67 20.07
CA GLN A 37 -6.04 -7.93 20.70
C GLN A 37 -5.58 -7.28 22.03
N GLU A 38 -4.85 -8.03 22.86
CA GLU A 38 -4.25 -7.51 24.09
C GLU A 38 -3.24 -6.39 23.79
N TYR A 39 -2.44 -6.55 22.73
CA TYR A 39 -1.51 -5.53 22.26
C TYR A 39 -2.22 -4.22 21.87
N LEU A 40 -3.30 -4.29 21.08
CA LEU A 40 -4.10 -3.10 20.75
C LEU A 40 -4.70 -2.45 22.00
N ALA A 41 -5.25 -3.25 22.92
CA ALA A 41 -5.84 -2.74 24.15
C ALA A 41 -4.81 -2.01 25.03
N ASN A 42 -3.61 -2.59 25.15
CA ASN A 42 -2.50 -2.00 25.90
C ASN A 42 -1.99 -0.71 25.24
N GLN A 43 -1.82 -0.68 23.91
CA GLN A 43 -1.45 0.54 23.20
C GLN A 43 -2.49 1.65 23.36
N ALA A 44 -3.77 1.33 23.21
CA ALA A 44 -4.85 2.29 23.39
C ALA A 44 -4.86 2.87 24.81
N LYS A 45 -4.63 2.03 25.83
CA LYS A 45 -4.52 2.47 27.22
C LYS A 45 -3.35 3.42 27.43
N SER A 46 -2.16 3.07 26.92
CA SER A 46 -0.95 3.88 27.02
C SER A 46 -1.10 5.23 26.32
N LEU A 47 -1.63 5.25 25.10
CA LEU A 47 -1.86 6.51 24.36
C LEU A 47 -2.88 7.41 25.04
N LYS A 48 -3.97 6.86 25.59
CA LYS A 48 -4.94 7.66 26.37
C LYS A 48 -4.29 8.35 27.56
N ALA A 49 -3.40 7.67 28.27
CA ALA A 49 -2.65 8.27 29.37
C ALA A 49 -1.72 9.39 28.87
N LEU A 50 -0.97 9.15 27.79
CA LEU A 50 -0.10 10.17 27.19
C LEU A 50 -0.87 11.41 26.71
N ILE A 51 -2.02 11.23 26.06
CA ILE A 51 -2.89 12.33 25.58
C ILE A 51 -3.42 13.19 26.73
N ALA A 52 -3.76 12.56 27.86
CA ALA A 52 -4.27 13.26 29.05
C ALA A 52 -3.23 14.23 29.62
N ASP A 53 -1.96 13.81 29.65
CA ASP A 53 -0.86 14.60 30.23
C ASP A 53 -0.15 15.49 29.19
N CYS A 54 -0.53 15.42 27.91
CA CYS A 54 0.15 16.13 26.83
C CYS A 54 -0.18 17.63 26.81
N ARG A 55 0.86 18.47 26.95
CA ARG A 55 0.76 19.94 26.83
C ARG A 55 1.08 20.49 25.44
N ARG A 56 1.55 19.63 24.53
CA ARG A 56 1.99 19.98 23.18
C ARG A 56 0.88 19.63 22.17
N PRO A 57 0.20 20.62 21.57
CA PRO A 57 -0.96 20.36 20.72
C PRO A 57 -0.65 19.50 19.49
N ASP A 58 0.55 19.63 18.94
CA ASP A 58 1.06 18.85 17.81
C ASP A 58 1.19 17.36 18.16
N PHE A 59 1.84 17.04 19.28
CA PHE A 59 1.94 15.66 19.74
C PHE A 59 0.59 15.10 20.18
N ARG A 60 -0.24 15.91 20.85
CA ARG A 60 -1.58 15.51 21.25
C ARG A 60 -2.40 15.07 20.04
N LYS A 61 -2.44 15.89 18.98
CA LYS A 61 -3.18 15.58 17.75
C LYS A 61 -2.65 14.30 17.11
N GLN A 62 -1.33 14.15 16.97
CA GLN A 62 -0.73 12.94 16.41
C GLN A 62 -1.12 11.67 17.21
N TRP A 63 -1.16 11.76 18.54
CA TRP A 63 -1.57 10.64 19.39
C TRP A 63 -3.07 10.38 19.35
N GLU A 64 -3.90 11.41 19.23
CA GLU A 64 -5.35 11.27 19.00
C GLU A 64 -5.63 10.56 17.67
N ASP A 65 -4.93 10.94 16.59
CA ASP A 65 -5.03 10.30 15.28
C ASP A 65 -4.55 8.82 15.34
N SER A 66 -3.48 8.56 16.09
CA SER A 66 -2.98 7.19 16.34
C SER A 66 -3.98 6.36 17.14
N LEU A 67 -4.61 6.96 18.16
CA LEU A 67 -5.63 6.29 18.97
C LEU A 67 -6.86 5.95 18.12
N GLN A 68 -7.31 6.86 17.25
CA GLN A 68 -8.40 6.57 16.31
C GLN A 68 -8.06 5.42 15.37
N THR A 69 -6.81 5.34 14.91
CA THR A 69 -6.33 4.25 14.06
C THR A 69 -6.38 2.92 14.80
N ILE A 70 -5.84 2.86 16.03
CA ILE A 70 -5.88 1.66 16.89
C ILE A 70 -7.34 1.22 17.16
N GLN A 71 -8.23 2.16 17.43
CA GLN A 71 -9.65 1.87 17.69
C GLN A 71 -10.42 1.33 16.47
N LYS A 72 -9.94 1.62 15.25
CA LYS A 72 -10.49 1.10 14.00
C LYS A 72 -9.80 -0.18 13.52
N THR A 73 -8.67 -0.55 14.12
CA THR A 73 -7.89 -1.73 13.74
C THR A 73 -8.60 -2.98 14.26
N GLU A 74 -8.85 -3.95 13.39
CA GLU A 74 -9.47 -5.21 13.75
C GLU A 74 -8.63 -6.38 13.25
N TYR A 75 -7.78 -6.92 14.12
CA TYR A 75 -7.00 -8.11 13.79
C TYR A 75 -7.90 -9.34 13.68
N ARG A 76 -7.67 -10.12 12.63
CA ARG A 76 -8.32 -11.40 12.35
C ARG A 76 -7.29 -12.40 11.83
N ILE A 77 -7.60 -13.69 11.99
CA ILE A 77 -6.86 -14.75 11.32
C ILE A 77 -7.37 -14.81 9.88
N VAL A 78 -6.49 -14.62 8.90
CA VAL A 78 -6.85 -14.63 7.47
C VAL A 78 -5.80 -15.40 6.68
N PRO A 79 -6.18 -16.05 5.57
CA PRO A 79 -5.22 -16.50 4.56
C PRO A 79 -4.36 -15.34 4.07
N ILE A 80 -3.06 -15.58 3.88
CA ILE A 80 -2.14 -14.55 3.39
C ILE A 80 -2.55 -14.04 2.00
N GLU A 81 -3.15 -14.90 1.19
CA GLU A 81 -3.64 -14.53 -0.15
C GLU A 81 -4.80 -13.52 -0.08
N ASP A 82 -5.66 -13.63 0.94
CA ASP A 82 -6.72 -12.64 1.17
C ASP A 82 -6.13 -11.29 1.60
N PHE A 83 -5.04 -11.31 2.38
CA PHE A 83 -4.29 -10.10 2.71
C PHE A 83 -3.69 -9.46 1.46
N TYR A 84 -2.99 -10.23 0.61
CA TYR A 84 -2.42 -9.70 -0.63
C TYR A 84 -3.49 -9.23 -1.62
N ALA A 85 -4.65 -9.88 -1.67
CA ALA A 85 -5.77 -9.42 -2.47
C ALA A 85 -6.32 -8.07 -1.97
N ALA A 86 -6.45 -7.89 -0.65
CA ALA A 86 -6.84 -6.62 -0.05
C ALA A 86 -5.78 -5.52 -0.28
N GLU A 87 -4.49 -5.85 -0.13
CA GLU A 87 -3.38 -4.94 -0.42
C GLU A 87 -3.44 -4.50 -1.89
N ARG A 88 -3.48 -5.45 -2.83
CA ARG A 88 -3.58 -5.18 -4.26
C ARG A 88 -4.74 -4.26 -4.60
N LYS A 89 -5.92 -4.57 -4.06
CA LYS A 89 -7.13 -3.77 -4.29
C LYS A 89 -6.94 -2.32 -3.85
N LYS A 90 -6.30 -2.09 -2.70
CA LYS A 90 -6.05 -0.74 -2.16
C LYS A 90 -4.92 -0.02 -2.90
N MET A 91 -3.83 -0.71 -3.23
CA MET A 91 -2.70 -0.09 -3.94
C MET A 91 -3.07 0.33 -5.37
N LEU A 92 -3.96 -0.41 -6.02
CA LEU A 92 -4.38 -0.15 -7.40
C LEU A 92 -5.71 0.62 -7.51
N SER A 93 -6.24 1.16 -6.41
CA SER A 93 -7.55 1.84 -6.42
C SER A 93 -7.52 3.25 -6.98
N ASP A 94 -6.36 3.91 -6.95
CA ASP A 94 -6.24 5.30 -7.39
C ASP A 94 -6.46 5.38 -8.91
N PRO A 95 -7.27 6.34 -9.39
CA PRO A 95 -7.50 6.49 -10.82
C PRO A 95 -6.26 7.03 -11.53
N LEU A 96 -6.27 6.92 -12.86
CA LEU A 96 -5.29 7.61 -13.70
C LEU A 96 -5.31 9.12 -13.38
N LYS A 97 -4.15 9.66 -13.03
CA LYS A 97 -4.01 11.07 -12.65
C LYS A 97 -3.28 11.83 -13.74
N ARG A 98 -3.85 12.94 -14.21
CA ARG A 98 -3.14 13.91 -15.06
C ARG A 98 -2.17 14.73 -14.19
N ILE A 99 -0.94 14.91 -14.67
CA ILE A 99 0.12 15.66 -13.99
C ILE A 99 0.69 16.74 -14.91
N THR A 100 1.51 17.62 -14.37
CA THR A 100 2.25 18.60 -15.15
C THR A 100 3.47 17.97 -15.81
N GLU A 101 4.02 18.67 -16.81
CA GLU A 101 5.29 18.30 -17.43
C GLU A 101 6.44 18.31 -16.40
N GLU A 102 6.51 19.33 -15.55
CA GLU A 102 7.50 19.45 -14.47
C GLU A 102 7.49 18.23 -13.55
N GLN A 103 6.30 17.82 -13.08
CA GLN A 103 6.14 16.63 -12.22
C GLN A 103 6.64 15.34 -12.89
N TYR A 104 6.52 15.23 -14.21
CA TYR A 104 7.02 14.07 -14.95
C TYR A 104 8.56 14.08 -15.03
N TRP A 105 9.15 15.22 -15.35
CA TRP A 105 10.60 15.35 -15.45
C TRP A 105 11.29 15.22 -14.10
N ASP A 106 10.73 15.82 -13.05
CA ASP A 106 11.22 15.65 -11.68
C ASP A 106 11.31 14.16 -11.30
N ALA A 107 10.27 13.39 -11.61
CA ALA A 107 10.25 11.96 -11.34
C ALA A 107 11.26 11.16 -12.19
N LEU A 108 11.48 11.57 -13.44
CA LEU A 108 12.41 10.91 -14.35
C LEU A 108 13.88 11.18 -13.98
N GLU A 109 14.17 12.36 -13.44
CA GLU A 109 15.52 12.83 -13.16
C GLU A 109 16.00 12.55 -11.73
N VAL A 110 15.10 12.23 -10.79
CA VAL A 110 15.48 11.99 -9.39
C VAL A 110 16.25 10.68 -9.20
N LEU A 111 15.89 9.61 -9.91
CA LEU A 111 16.54 8.30 -9.85
C LEU A 111 16.45 7.61 -11.21
N PRO A 112 17.42 6.73 -11.57
CA PRO A 112 17.34 5.98 -12.82
C PRO A 112 16.01 5.19 -12.92
N PRO A 113 15.21 5.43 -13.97
CA PRO A 113 13.89 4.83 -14.12
C PRO A 113 13.96 3.32 -14.37
N LEU A 114 12.91 2.60 -13.94
CA LEU A 114 12.72 1.19 -14.28
C LEU A 114 11.80 1.07 -15.49
N HIS A 115 12.08 0.09 -16.38
CA HIS A 115 11.30 -0.14 -17.60
C HIS A 115 11.00 1.13 -18.40
N HIS A 116 12.03 1.95 -18.57
CA HIS A 116 11.94 3.15 -19.38
C HIS A 116 11.84 2.79 -20.86
N GLU A 117 10.69 3.05 -21.47
CA GLU A 117 10.34 2.64 -22.82
C GLU A 117 9.78 3.84 -23.61
N ARG A 118 10.11 3.90 -24.90
CA ARG A 118 9.54 4.84 -25.88
C ARG A 118 8.95 4.05 -27.04
N LEU A 119 7.65 4.19 -27.28
CA LEU A 119 6.93 3.49 -28.35
C LEU A 119 5.74 4.33 -28.84
N ASP A 120 5.55 4.44 -30.15
CA ASP A 120 4.38 5.06 -30.80
C ASP A 120 4.03 6.47 -30.28
N GLY A 121 5.04 7.33 -30.14
CA GLY A 121 4.88 8.70 -29.64
C GLY A 121 4.58 8.80 -28.14
N CYS A 122 4.62 7.67 -27.43
CA CYS A 122 4.46 7.60 -25.99
C CYS A 122 5.80 7.29 -25.32
N GLU A 123 5.98 7.80 -24.11
CA GLU A 123 7.10 7.48 -23.24
C GLU A 123 6.55 7.09 -21.88
N ARG A 124 7.09 6.02 -21.30
CA ARG A 124 6.68 5.56 -19.97
C ARG A 124 7.84 5.00 -19.18
N PHE A 125 7.73 5.07 -17.87
CA PHE A 125 8.65 4.42 -16.95
C PHE A 125 8.00 4.17 -15.60
N CYS A 126 8.55 3.25 -14.82
CA CYS A 126 8.21 3.04 -13.42
C CYS A 126 9.26 3.70 -12.52
N MET A 127 8.79 4.30 -11.44
CA MET A 127 9.65 4.85 -10.40
C MET A 127 10.44 3.72 -9.72
N ARG A 128 11.68 4.02 -9.30
CA ARG A 128 12.54 3.06 -8.62
C ARG A 128 12.24 2.90 -7.13
N GLU A 129 11.57 3.89 -6.55
CA GLU A 129 11.04 3.83 -5.18
C GLU A 129 9.71 3.10 -5.16
N PHE A 130 9.63 2.04 -4.35
CA PHE A 130 8.44 1.21 -4.19
C PHE A 130 7.70 1.61 -2.92
N TYR A 131 6.38 1.62 -2.97
CA TYR A 131 5.54 1.91 -1.81
C TYR A 131 5.50 0.73 -0.84
N THR A 132 5.18 -0.45 -1.37
CA THR A 132 5.25 -1.75 -0.69
C THR A 132 5.38 -2.83 -1.76
N ASN A 133 6.09 -3.92 -1.46
CA ASN A 133 6.29 -5.05 -2.38
C ASN A 133 6.66 -4.60 -3.80
N THR A 134 5.80 -4.87 -4.78
CA THR A 134 6.00 -4.55 -6.21
C THR A 134 5.25 -3.30 -6.67
N TYR A 135 4.56 -2.60 -5.77
CA TYR A 135 3.76 -1.43 -6.12
C TYR A 135 4.61 -0.17 -6.20
N THR A 136 4.56 0.48 -7.35
CA THR A 136 5.31 1.72 -7.64
C THR A 136 4.48 2.63 -8.55
N THR A 137 4.86 3.91 -8.64
CA THR A 137 4.21 4.85 -9.55
C THR A 137 4.78 4.67 -10.96
N GLN A 138 3.90 4.46 -11.93
CA GLN A 138 4.23 4.59 -13.34
C GLN A 138 3.92 6.00 -13.82
N TYR A 139 4.83 6.55 -14.63
CA TYR A 139 4.70 7.81 -15.32
C TYR A 139 4.57 7.56 -16.81
N PHE A 140 3.70 8.34 -17.47
CA PHE A 140 3.36 8.18 -18.88
C PHE A 140 3.21 9.55 -19.55
N ARG A 141 3.83 9.73 -20.71
CA ARG A 141 3.70 10.92 -21.56
C ARG A 141 3.22 10.51 -22.95
N SER A 142 2.27 11.28 -23.48
CA SER A 142 1.76 11.17 -24.86
C SER A 142 1.35 12.55 -25.39
N LYS A 143 0.76 12.62 -26.59
CA LYS A 143 0.22 13.87 -27.15
C LYS A 143 -0.97 14.40 -26.34
N GLU A 144 -1.66 13.53 -25.61
CA GLU A 144 -2.80 13.87 -24.74
C GLU A 144 -2.32 14.53 -23.43
N GLY A 145 -1.04 14.45 -23.09
CA GLY A 145 -0.41 15.04 -21.91
C GLY A 145 0.40 14.05 -21.08
N TRP A 146 0.56 14.38 -19.80
CA TRP A 146 1.34 13.63 -18.82
C TRP A 146 0.43 13.04 -17.75
N PHE A 147 0.69 11.79 -17.39
CA PHE A 147 -0.14 11.01 -16.48
C PHE A 147 0.72 10.17 -15.54
N CYS A 148 0.16 9.85 -14.37
CA CYS A 148 0.72 8.83 -13.49
C CYS A 148 -0.37 8.06 -12.73
N ARG A 149 0.00 6.88 -12.21
CA ARG A 149 -0.81 6.04 -11.33
C ARG A 149 0.12 5.02 -10.65
N MET A 150 -0.27 4.55 -9.47
CA MET A 150 0.32 3.34 -8.89
C MET A 150 -0.01 2.11 -9.75
N VAL A 151 0.98 1.26 -9.97
CA VAL A 151 0.88 0.01 -10.73
C VAL A 151 1.61 -1.09 -9.97
N ASP A 152 1.30 -2.34 -10.30
CA ASP A 152 2.14 -3.47 -9.93
C ASP A 152 3.24 -3.60 -10.99
N TYR A 153 4.49 -3.35 -10.58
CA TYR A 153 5.65 -3.42 -11.45
C TYR A 153 5.80 -4.79 -12.13
N CYS A 154 5.44 -5.87 -11.44
CA CYS A 154 5.58 -7.24 -11.94
C CYS A 154 4.41 -7.66 -12.85
N ASP A 155 3.29 -6.94 -12.81
CA ASP A 155 2.09 -7.22 -13.60
C ASP A 155 1.74 -6.08 -14.55
N ARG A 156 2.22 -6.22 -15.80
CA ARG A 156 1.98 -5.26 -16.88
C ARG A 156 0.50 -5.04 -17.22
N SER A 157 -0.42 -5.89 -16.78
CA SER A 157 -1.86 -5.66 -17.00
C SER A 157 -2.39 -4.47 -16.17
N THR A 158 -1.68 -4.08 -15.12
CA THR A 158 -2.02 -2.92 -14.27
C THR A 158 -1.49 -1.59 -14.81
N TRP A 159 -0.61 -1.66 -15.81
CA TRP A 159 0.12 -0.49 -16.31
C TRP A 159 -0.77 0.42 -17.14
N ILE A 160 -0.48 1.72 -17.07
CA ILE A 160 -1.06 2.74 -17.93
C ILE A 160 -0.76 2.38 -19.38
N THR A 161 -1.83 2.38 -20.18
CA THR A 161 -1.77 2.10 -21.61
C THR A 161 -2.12 3.33 -22.43
N HIS A 162 -1.65 3.36 -23.67
CA HIS A 162 -2.00 4.41 -24.62
C HIS A 162 -3.53 4.48 -24.83
N ASP A 163 -4.20 3.34 -24.93
CA ASP A 163 -5.66 3.31 -25.11
C ASP A 163 -6.43 3.83 -23.90
N GLU A 164 -5.92 3.62 -22.68
CA GLU A 164 -6.49 4.19 -21.46
C GLU A 164 -6.37 5.72 -21.50
N VAL A 165 -5.19 6.25 -21.84
CA VAL A 165 -4.93 7.69 -21.92
C VAL A 165 -5.76 8.38 -23.00
N ARG A 166 -5.92 7.77 -24.18
CA ARG A 166 -6.77 8.33 -25.26
C ARG A 166 -8.24 8.45 -24.86
N LYS A 167 -8.75 7.59 -23.97
CA LYS A 167 -10.13 7.66 -23.48
C LYS A 167 -10.32 8.69 -22.38
N ALA A 168 -9.23 9.11 -21.73
CA ALA A 168 -9.23 10.07 -20.62
C ALA A 168 -8.96 11.52 -21.07
N GLY A 169 -8.47 11.73 -22.30
CA GLY A 169 -8.30 13.04 -22.93
C GLY A 169 -9.51 13.45 -23.74
#